data_AF-R9IRT0-F1
#
_entry.id   AF-R9IRT0-F1
#
_cell.length_a   1.000
_cell.length_b   1.000
_cell.length_c   1.000
_cell.angle_alpha   90.00
_cell.angle_beta   90.00
_cell.angle_gamma   90.00
#
_symmetry.space_group_name_H-M   'P 1'
#
loop_
_entity.id
_entity.type
_entity.pdbx_description
1 polymer ?
#
loop_
_entity_poly.entity_id
_entity_poly.type
_entity_poly.pdbx_seq_one_letter_code
_entity_poly.pdbx_strand_id
1 'polypeptide(L)'
;MGEMCQKVKFLDVGHGDSSVIYLKNGQSGNENVIIVDIVDSDKLLIELKSHEINVIDLIIISHSDIDHCRGVNDFLEKFMVTGNVKSICFNLDKRQLTQVMRLFFKKFLEIHRKKKVELLTGDIDTSIQKKN
;
A
#
# COMPACT_ATOMS: atom_id res chain seq x y z
N MET A 1 27.45 14.44 -5.02
CA MET A 1 26.02 14.60 -5.38
C MET A 1 25.46 13.18 -5.43
N GLY A 2 24.64 12.78 -4.45
CA GLY A 2 24.15 11.40 -4.38
C GLY A 2 23.19 11.13 -5.54
N GLU A 3 23.34 9.99 -6.22
CA GLU A 3 22.43 9.60 -7.31
C GLU A 3 21.00 9.46 -6.78
N MET A 4 20.05 10.12 -7.45
CA MET A 4 18.63 9.80 -7.29
C MET A 4 18.38 8.42 -7.86
N CYS A 5 18.20 7.43 -7.00
CA CYS A 5 17.76 6.10 -7.41
C CYS A 5 16.27 5.96 -7.10
N GLN A 6 15.46 5.90 -8.16
CA GLN A 6 14.04 5.57 -8.09
C GLN A 6 13.87 4.20 -8.73
N LYS A 7 13.23 3.28 -8.02
CA LYS A 7 13.03 1.90 -8.47
C LYS A 7 11.59 1.51 -8.26
N VAL A 8 11.00 0.85 -9.26
CA VAL A 8 9.73 0.14 -9.13
C VAL A 8 10.03 -1.36 -9.21
N LYS A 9 9.54 -2.11 -8.23
CA LYS A 9 9.61 -3.56 -8.19
C LYS A 9 8.19 -4.11 -8.30
N PHE A 10 7.92 -4.82 -9.39
CA PHE A 10 6.74 -5.66 -9.50
C PHE A 10 7.05 -7.02 -8.86
N LEU A 11 6.19 -7.47 -7.95
CA LEU A 11 6.31 -8.77 -7.31
C LEU A 11 5.61 -9.82 -8.17
N ASP A 12 6.29 -10.94 -8.39
CA ASP A 12 5.68 -12.10 -9.03
C ASP A 12 4.74 -12.77 -8.02
N VAL A 13 3.44 -12.48 -8.10
CA VAL A 13 2.38 -12.96 -7.20
C VAL A 13 1.40 -13.93 -7.87
N GLY A 14 1.72 -14.39 -9.08
CA GLY A 14 0.83 -15.19 -9.91
C GLY A 14 -0.25 -14.35 -10.59
N HIS A 15 -1.46 -14.28 -10.01
CA HIS A 15 -2.58 -13.49 -10.54
C HIS A 15 -2.83 -12.26 -9.67
N GLY A 16 -3.04 -11.11 -10.34
CA GLY A 16 -3.16 -9.79 -9.74
C GLY A 16 -1.83 -9.03 -9.69
N ASP A 17 -1.84 -7.86 -9.06
CA ASP A 17 -0.70 -6.93 -9.04
C ASP A 17 -0.24 -6.63 -7.61
N SER A 18 1.07 -6.62 -7.38
CA SER A 18 1.67 -6.11 -6.14
C SER A 18 3.01 -5.47 -6.47
N SER A 19 3.20 -4.21 -6.06
CA SER A 19 4.38 -3.44 -6.43
C SER A 19 4.93 -2.62 -5.27
N VAL A 20 6.25 -2.45 -5.26
CA VAL A 20 6.96 -1.57 -4.32
C VAL A 20 7.70 -0.49 -5.10
N ILE A 21 7.51 0.76 -4.71
CA ILE A 21 8.18 1.93 -5.27
C ILE A 21 9.12 2.47 -4.19
N TYR A 22 10.40 2.53 -4.54
CA TYR A 22 11.47 3.08 -3.72
C TYR A 22 11.85 4.44 -4.28
N LEU A 23 11.74 5.48 -3.45
CA LEU A 23 12.08 6.85 -3.82
C LEU A 23 13.19 7.34 -2.88
N LYS A 24 14.44 7.31 -3.37
CA LYS A 24 15.56 7.90 -2.62
C LYS A 24 15.62 9.39 -2.89
N ASN A 25 15.49 10.18 -1.83
CA ASN A 25 15.78 11.61 -1.89
C ASN A 25 17.28 11.83 -1.65
N GLY A 26 18.01 12.21 -2.71
CA GLY A 26 19.46 12.40 -2.70
C GLY A 26 19.98 13.46 -1.71
N GLN A 27 19.10 14.21 -1.05
CA GLN A 27 19.46 15.23 -0.05
C GLN A 27 19.25 14.78 1.40
N SER A 28 18.30 13.87 1.69
CA SER A 28 17.92 13.52 3.07
C SER A 28 18.32 12.11 3.50
N GLY A 29 18.81 11.27 2.59
CA GLY A 29 19.18 9.87 2.88
C GLY A 29 18.00 8.96 3.22
N ASN A 30 16.81 9.52 3.43
CA ASN A 30 15.59 8.78 3.69
C ASN A 30 15.02 8.23 2.38
N GLU A 31 14.77 6.92 2.37
CA GLU A 31 14.07 6.21 1.32
C GLU A 31 12.57 6.24 1.64
N ASN A 32 11.78 6.88 0.78
CA ASN A 32 10.34 6.78 0.87
C ASN A 32 9.89 5.49 0.17
N VAL A 33 9.03 4.73 0.82
CA VAL A 33 8.52 3.45 0.31
C VAL A 33 7.01 3.54 0.12
N ILE A 34 6.58 3.27 -1.11
CA ILE A 34 5.17 3.19 -1.48
C ILE A 34 4.87 1.77 -1.94
N ILE A 35 3.75 1.22 -1.49
CA ILE A 35 3.26 -0.09 -1.91
C ILE A 35 1.97 0.12 -2.69
N VAL A 36 1.84 -0.54 -3.83
CA VAL A 36 0.62 -0.57 -4.63
C VAL A 36 0.13 -2.01 -4.67
N ASP A 37 -1.05 -2.22 -4.09
CA ASP A 37 -1.71 -3.50 -3.89
C ASP A 37 -0.90 -4.53 -3.08
N ILE A 38 -1.61 -5.48 -2.45
CA ILE A 38 -0.99 -6.50 -1.59
C ILE A 38 -1.72 -7.83 -1.77
N VAL A 39 -1.11 -8.66 -2.60
CA VAL A 39 -1.66 -9.94 -3.03
C VAL A 39 -1.06 -11.10 -2.26
N ASP A 40 0.24 -11.05 -2.03
CA ASP A 40 1.02 -12.05 -1.32
C ASP A 40 1.89 -11.34 -0.26
N SER A 41 1.44 -11.47 0.99
CA SER A 41 2.06 -10.82 2.14
C SER A 41 3.49 -11.32 2.38
N ASP A 42 3.75 -12.63 2.24
CA ASP A 42 5.06 -13.20 2.54
C ASP A 42 6.11 -12.74 1.52
N LYS A 43 5.75 -12.70 0.23
CA LYS A 43 6.64 -12.17 -0.83
C LYS A 43 6.98 -10.71 -0.60
N LEU A 44 5.99 -9.89 -0.24
CA LEU A 44 6.20 -8.48 0.06
C LEU A 44 7.10 -8.31 1.29
N LEU A 45 6.88 -9.07 2.36
CA LEU A 45 7.72 -9.04 3.56
C LEU A 45 9.18 -9.44 3.25
N ILE A 46 9.40 -10.42 2.38
CA ILE A 46 10.74 -10.82 1.93
C ILE A 46 11.43 -9.68 1.18
N GLU A 47 10.73 -9.01 0.26
CA GLU A 47 11.26 -7.86 -0.50
C GLU A 47 11.60 -6.68 0.43
N LEU A 48 10.72 -6.34 1.36
CA LEU A 48 10.95 -5.24 2.32
C LEU A 48 12.12 -5.56 3.24
N LYS A 49 12.21 -6.80 3.74
CA LYS A 49 13.30 -7.24 4.62
C LYS A 49 14.66 -7.24 3.91
N SER A 50 14.71 -7.64 2.64
CA SER A 50 15.97 -7.65 1.87
C SER A 50 16.51 -6.24 1.58
N HIS A 51 15.66 -5.22 1.69
CA HIS A 51 16.02 -3.81 1.55
C HIS A 51 16.02 -3.06 2.89
N GLU A 52 15.96 -3.78 4.02
CA GLU A 52 15.97 -3.21 5.38
C GLU A 52 14.86 -2.17 5.66
N ILE A 53 13.73 -2.31 4.97
CA ILE A 53 12.60 -1.38 5.12
C ILE A 53 11.80 -1.69 6.38
N ASN A 54 11.74 -0.71 7.28
CA ASN A 54 10.93 -0.75 8.51
C ASN A 54 9.82 0.32 8.54
N VAL A 55 9.82 1.26 7.58
CA VAL A 55 8.80 2.31 7.46
C VAL A 55 8.24 2.31 6.05
N ILE A 56 6.92 2.29 5.94
CA ILE A 56 6.18 2.47 4.69
C ILE A 56 5.45 3.80 4.77
N ASP A 57 5.67 4.65 3.78
CA ASP A 57 5.05 5.97 3.72
C ASP A 57 3.60 5.87 3.26
N LEU A 58 3.34 5.02 2.27
CA LEU A 58 2.01 4.92 1.68
C LEU A 58 1.74 3.50 1.18
N ILE A 59 0.59 2.95 1.57
CA ILE A 59 -0.01 1.80 0.89
C ILE A 59 -1.17 2.32 0.05
N ILE A 60 -1.21 1.96 -1.22
CA ILE A 60 -2.30 2.27 -2.14
C ILE A 60 -3.00 0.95 -2.48
N ILE A 61 -4.29 0.86 -2.16
CA ILE A 61 -5.15 -0.22 -2.64
C ILE A 61 -5.91 0.32 -3.85
N SER A 62 -5.55 -0.17 -5.04
CA SER A 62 -6.04 0.33 -6.33
C SER A 62 -7.55 0.07 -6.48
N HIS A 63 -7.99 -1.12 -6.09
CA HIS A 63 -9.39 -1.53 -6.06
C HIS A 63 -9.57 -2.76 -5.16
N SER A 64 -10.83 -3.16 -4.93
CA SER A 64 -11.17 -4.15 -3.91
C SER A 64 -11.34 -5.58 -4.40
N ASP A 65 -10.88 -5.88 -5.61
CA ASP A 65 -10.83 -7.26 -6.09
C ASP A 65 -9.82 -8.10 -5.30
N ILE A 66 -10.16 -9.37 -5.12
CA ILE A 66 -9.44 -10.27 -4.21
C ILE A 66 -8.00 -10.51 -4.66
N ASP A 67 -7.76 -10.52 -5.95
CA ASP A 67 -6.44 -10.62 -6.57
C ASP A 67 -5.59 -9.36 -6.40
N HIS A 68 -6.12 -8.27 -5.83
CA HIS A 68 -5.35 -7.06 -5.48
C HIS A 68 -5.18 -6.86 -3.97
N CYS A 69 -6.12 -7.34 -3.15
CA CYS A 69 -6.15 -7.00 -1.72
C CYS A 69 -6.17 -8.20 -0.75
N ARG A 70 -6.11 -9.45 -1.22
CA ARG A 70 -6.20 -10.63 -0.34
C ARG A 70 -5.12 -10.70 0.75
N GLY A 71 -3.94 -10.16 0.50
CA GLY A 71 -2.80 -10.21 1.43
C GLY A 71 -2.76 -9.08 2.45
N VAL A 72 -3.62 -8.06 2.33
CA VAL A 72 -3.55 -6.82 3.12
C VAL A 72 -3.59 -7.05 4.63
N ASN A 73 -4.54 -7.86 5.12
CA ASN A 73 -4.71 -8.08 6.56
C ASN A 73 -3.53 -8.83 7.17
N ASP A 74 -3.12 -9.92 6.52
CA ASP A 74 -1.99 -10.72 6.95
C ASP A 74 -0.68 -9.89 6.94
N PHE A 75 -0.50 -9.07 5.91
CA PHE A 75 0.64 -8.16 5.83
C PHE A 75 0.66 -7.16 6.98
N LEU A 76 -0.45 -6.46 7.24
CA LEU A 76 -0.52 -5.49 8.32
C LEU A 76 -0.32 -6.15 9.69
N GLU A 77 -0.81 -7.38 9.88
CA GLU A 77 -0.60 -8.14 11.11
C GLU A 77 0.85 -8.51 11.34
N LYS A 78 1.57 -8.93 10.29
CA LYS A 78 2.98 -9.33 10.37
C LYS A 78 3.93 -8.13 10.42
N PHE A 79 3.77 -7.16 9.50
CA PHE A 79 4.68 -6.02 9.35
C PHE A 79 4.61 -5.07 10.55
N MET A 80 3.40 -4.73 11.01
CA MET A 80 3.23 -3.71 12.07
C MET A 80 3.59 -4.20 13.48
N VAL A 81 4.13 -5.43 13.62
CA VAL A 81 4.76 -5.89 14.87
C VAL A 81 6.06 -5.12 15.13
N THR A 82 6.84 -4.86 14.07
CA THR A 82 8.16 -4.22 14.17
C THR A 82 8.31 -3.01 13.27
N GLY A 83 7.53 -2.91 12.20
CA GLY A 83 7.52 -1.81 11.25
C GLY A 83 6.41 -0.80 11.50
N ASN A 84 6.44 0.29 10.75
CA ASN A 84 5.45 1.36 10.80
C ASN A 84 4.89 1.66 9.40
N VAL A 85 3.58 1.83 9.31
CA VAL A 85 2.89 2.31 8.10
C VAL A 85 2.37 3.71 8.43
N LYS A 86 2.71 4.72 7.61
CA LYS A 86 2.25 6.10 7.86
C LYS A 86 0.82 6.29 7.36
N SER A 87 0.57 5.98 6.09
CA SER A 87 -0.74 6.23 5.48
C SER A 87 -1.21 5.07 4.60
N ILE A 88 -2.52 4.89 4.52
CA ILE A 88 -3.17 3.94 3.60
C ILE A 88 -4.19 4.71 2.77
N CYS A 89 -4.02 4.70 1.46
CA CYS A 89 -4.96 5.20 0.47
C CYS A 89 -5.78 4.03 -0.10
N PHE A 90 -7.09 4.17 -0.11
CA PHE A 90 -7.99 3.19 -0.71
C PHE A 90 -9.25 3.88 -1.23
N ASN A 91 -9.96 3.20 -2.13
CA ASN A 91 -11.29 3.61 -2.54
C ASN A 91 -12.29 2.45 -2.41
N LEU A 92 -13.55 2.78 -2.13
CA LEU A 92 -14.65 1.82 -2.19
C LEU A 92 -15.22 1.83 -3.61
N ASP A 93 -14.58 1.06 -4.49
CA ASP A 93 -14.89 0.93 -5.91
C ASP A 93 -16.14 0.07 -6.20
N LYS A 94 -16.72 -0.58 -5.17
CA LYS A 94 -17.91 -1.42 -5.29
C LYS A 94 -19.09 -0.90 -4.46
N ARG A 95 -20.28 -0.92 -5.08
CA ARG A 95 -21.56 -0.55 -4.42
C ARG A 95 -21.92 -1.48 -3.26
N GLN A 96 -21.61 -2.77 -3.39
CA GLN A 96 -21.83 -3.76 -2.35
C GLN A 96 -20.50 -4.29 -1.84
N LEU A 97 -20.26 -4.15 -0.54
CA LEU A 97 -19.04 -4.65 0.08
C LEU A 97 -19.03 -6.17 0.11
N THR A 98 -18.02 -6.77 -0.53
CA THR A 98 -17.70 -8.19 -0.40
C THR A 98 -17.24 -8.52 1.02
N GLN A 99 -17.16 -9.79 1.38
CA GLN A 99 -16.63 -10.21 2.69
C GLN A 99 -15.18 -9.76 2.88
N VAL A 100 -14.35 -9.85 1.84
CA VAL A 100 -12.96 -9.41 1.85
C VAL A 100 -12.87 -7.91 2.12
N MET A 101 -13.69 -7.10 1.43
CA MET A 101 -13.79 -5.66 1.67
C MET A 101 -14.10 -5.32 3.11
N ARG A 102 -15.09 -5.99 3.70
CA ARG A 102 -15.47 -5.75 5.10
C ARG A 102 -14.33 -6.07 6.05
N LEU A 103 -13.56 -7.13 5.79
CA LEU A 103 -12.47 -7.58 6.65
C LEU A 103 -11.29 -6.60 6.63
N PHE A 104 -10.80 -6.18 5.46
CA PHE A 104 -9.68 -5.23 5.42
C PHE A 104 -10.10 -3.83 5.86
N PHE A 105 -11.33 -3.41 5.52
CA PHE A 105 -11.84 -2.12 5.97
C PHE A 105 -11.96 -2.05 7.49
N LYS A 106 -12.44 -3.14 8.13
CA LYS A 106 -12.46 -3.24 9.60
C LYS A 106 -11.05 -3.11 10.18
N LYS A 107 -10.05 -3.74 9.56
CA LYS A 107 -8.64 -3.66 10.00
C LYS A 107 -8.09 -2.24 9.86
N PHE A 108 -8.35 -1.56 8.74
CA PHE A 108 -7.94 -0.17 8.52
C PHE A 108 -8.51 0.75 9.59
N LEU A 109 -9.82 0.65 9.87
CA LEU A 109 -10.47 1.42 10.93
C LEU A 109 -9.90 1.11 12.31
N GLU A 110 -9.59 -0.15 12.61
CA GLU A 110 -8.99 -0.56 13.88
C GLU A 110 -7.61 0.10 14.08
N ILE A 111 -6.75 0.02 13.08
CA ILE A 111 -5.38 0.56 13.15
C ILE A 111 -5.41 2.10 13.17
N HIS A 112 -6.29 2.72 12.39
CA HIS A 112 -6.48 4.16 12.39
C HIS A 112 -6.96 4.69 13.74
N ARG A 113 -7.94 4.03 14.38
CA ARG A 113 -8.43 4.41 15.71
C ARG A 113 -7.35 4.35 16.78
N LYS A 114 -6.37 3.46 16.62
CA LYS A 114 -5.17 3.38 17.47
C LYS A 114 -4.15 4.49 17.18
N LYS A 115 -4.48 5.46 16.30
CA LYS A 115 -3.62 6.55 15.80
C LYS A 115 -2.29 6.06 15.22
N LYS A 116 -2.28 4.85 14.65
CA LYS A 116 -1.07 4.25 14.07
C LYS A 116 -0.90 4.57 12.59
N VAL A 117 -2.00 4.83 11.88
CA VAL A 117 -2.04 4.99 10.42
C VAL A 117 -3.05 6.07 10.06
N GLU A 118 -2.70 6.94 9.13
CA GLU A 118 -3.63 7.86 8.46
C GLU A 118 -4.39 7.14 7.33
N LEU A 119 -5.71 7.38 7.22
CA LEU A 119 -6.51 6.85 6.12
C LEU A 119 -6.79 7.97 5.11
N LEU A 120 -6.42 7.72 3.86
CA LEU A 120 -6.65 8.61 2.73
C LEU A 120 -7.69 7.99 1.81
N THR A 121 -8.59 8.81 1.28
CA THR A 121 -9.57 8.40 0.27
C THR A 121 -9.16 8.95 -1.08
N GLY A 122 -9.23 8.13 -2.13
CA GLY A 122 -9.04 8.61 -3.49
C GLY A 122 -10.26 9.43 -3.95
N ASP A 123 -10.05 10.70 -4.30
CA ASP A 123 -11.08 11.51 -4.94
C ASP A 123 -11.12 11.22 -6.45
N ILE A 124 -12.26 10.76 -6.96
CA ILE A 124 -12.47 10.61 -8.41
C ILE A 124 -12.93 11.96 -8.95
N ASP A 125 -11.98 12.83 -9.28
CA ASP A 125 -12.28 14.05 -10.04
C ASP A 125 -12.29 13.75 -11.55
N THR A 126 -13.49 13.53 -12.10
CA THR A 126 -13.71 13.35 -13.55
C THR A 126 -13.99 14.67 -14.28
N SER A 127 -13.96 15.81 -13.59
CA SER A 127 -14.27 17.11 -14.18
C SER A 127 -13.27 17.54 -15.27
N ILE A 128 -12.11 16.90 -15.34
CA ILE A 128 -11.09 17.10 -16.38
C ILE A 128 -11.59 16.71 -17.79
N GLN A 129 -12.65 15.90 -17.91
CA GLN A 129 -13.21 15.51 -19.23
C GLN A 129 -14.20 16.51 -19.85
N LYS A 130 -14.46 17.67 -19.23
CA LYS A 130 -15.36 18.72 -19.79
C LYS A 130 -14.64 19.94 -20.35
N LYS A 131 -13.47 19.75 -20.95
CA LYS A 131 -12.88 20.72 -21.89
C LYS A 131 -12.63 20.00 -23.22
N ASN A 132 -13.62 20.01 -24.09
CA ASN A 132 -13.52 20.04 -25.56
C ASN A 132 -14.89 20.40 -26.13
#